data_AF-A0A1G5WQA3-F1
#
_entry.id   AF-A0A1G5WQA3-F1
#
_cell.length_a   1.000
_cell.length_b   1.000
_cell.length_c   1.000
_cell.angle_alpha   90.00
_cell.angle_beta   90.00
_cell.angle_gamma   90.00
#
_symmetry.space_group_name_H-M   'P 1'
#
loop_
_entity.id
_entity.type
_entity.pdbx_description
1 polymer ?
#
loop_
_entity_poly.entity_id
_entity_poly.type
_entity_poly.pdbx_seq_one_letter_code
_entity_poly.pdbx_strand_id
1 'polypeptide(L)'
;MICISADFDPVHKGHEKLIKEARKIADEESKKVVVYLNKGFSANHAPFFTDFEARSRMALALGADEVKSFEGLHHRLVLSYSVPIRLNQMIEDGGTDYITSASISLDEIAKKAQKFIDEGNFVGMPKNYTNRNEIRWYALNEFLGSKLKFHIVKELDKDKYSGRLIRQSIIDNDYTITPEIKKLLPKSTVEILEEEITKNNVNLDRNWADIYKRMNTYSRGNLSKIAYLNGETVNQIIKKRVYSNPESVWAAFRRSDYGPVMTRLAISAIEMNVSKKEVMDLMKSYESKGVIPPMQNVSRVIERAWYVSGKIDEGMSAREANEKFRNGNIKVDDAPLNIHAGLNLTRFETKIMSEGLDCDLYIDKNNKISVQLKSEGKKIKTNLRLPAREVTYLRYIMDSHFIPVKGITEKGKKGYKINVQIA
;
A
#
# COMPACT_ATOMS: atom_id res chain seq x y z
N MET A 1 -22.25 12.42 -13.57
CA MET A 1 -22.34 11.64 -12.31
C MET A 1 -21.49 12.34 -11.26
N ILE A 2 -21.99 12.47 -10.02
CA ILE A 2 -21.25 13.04 -8.89
C ILE A 2 -20.70 11.90 -8.03
N CYS A 3 -19.38 11.84 -7.90
CA CYS A 3 -18.66 10.78 -7.22
C CYS A 3 -18.26 11.22 -5.80
N ILE A 4 -18.48 10.34 -4.82
CA ILE A 4 -17.91 10.43 -3.47
C ILE A 4 -16.97 9.24 -3.28
N SER A 5 -15.82 9.46 -2.65
CA SER A 5 -14.87 8.39 -2.30
C SER A 5 -14.67 8.33 -0.79
N ALA A 6 -15.04 7.22 -0.15
CA ALA A 6 -14.97 7.15 1.31
C ALA A 6 -14.79 5.73 1.85
N ASP A 7 -14.42 5.63 3.12
CA ASP A 7 -14.48 4.38 3.89
C ASP A 7 -15.86 4.19 4.55
N PHE A 8 -16.50 5.27 4.99
CA PHE A 8 -17.82 5.27 5.67
C PHE A 8 -17.92 4.23 6.80
N ASP A 9 -17.02 4.33 7.77
CA ASP A 9 -16.81 3.31 8.79
C ASP A 9 -16.97 3.86 10.23
N PRO A 10 -18.19 4.10 10.73
CA PRO A 10 -19.46 4.09 10.00
C PRO A 10 -19.77 5.47 9.35
N VAL A 11 -20.92 5.57 8.69
CA VAL A 11 -21.46 6.85 8.20
C VAL A 11 -21.87 7.73 9.40
N HIS A 12 -21.27 8.91 9.54
CA HIS A 12 -21.63 9.87 10.60
C HIS A 12 -22.21 11.16 9.99
N LYS A 13 -22.68 12.09 10.83
CA LYS A 13 -23.33 13.34 10.34
C LYS A 13 -22.46 14.20 9.43
N GLY A 14 -21.13 14.15 9.56
CA GLY A 14 -20.21 14.74 8.58
C GLY A 14 -20.34 14.14 7.17
N HIS A 15 -20.52 12.83 7.06
CA HIS A 15 -20.76 12.14 5.78
C HIS A 15 -22.19 12.39 5.28
N GLU A 16 -23.18 12.45 6.17
CA GLU A 16 -24.55 12.82 5.82
C GLU A 16 -24.60 14.20 5.15
N LYS A 17 -23.92 15.19 5.72
CA LYS A 17 -23.78 16.52 5.11
C LYS A 17 -23.17 16.42 3.71
N LEU A 18 -22.09 15.67 3.55
CA LEU A 18 -21.43 15.47 2.25
C LEU A 18 -22.38 14.86 1.21
N ILE A 19 -23.11 13.79 1.56
CA ILE A 19 -24.06 13.13 0.65
C ILE A 19 -25.22 14.07 0.30
N LYS A 20 -25.73 14.84 1.27
CA LYS A 20 -26.83 15.81 1.03
C LYS A 20 -26.41 16.95 0.11
N GLU A 21 -25.21 17.50 0.27
CA GLU A 21 -24.69 18.51 -0.65
C GLU A 21 -24.46 17.92 -2.05
N ALA A 22 -23.95 16.70 -2.14
CA ALA A 22 -23.84 15.99 -3.42
C ALA A 22 -25.20 15.81 -4.08
N ARG A 23 -26.23 15.44 -3.30
CA ARG A 23 -27.61 15.29 -3.76
C ARG A 23 -28.17 16.58 -4.31
N LYS A 24 -27.97 17.70 -3.61
CA LYS A 24 -28.41 19.01 -4.07
C LYS A 24 -27.84 19.36 -5.46
N ILE A 25 -26.51 19.22 -5.63
CA ILE A 25 -25.86 19.48 -6.93
C ILE A 25 -26.36 18.50 -7.98
N ALA A 26 -26.56 17.24 -7.61
CA ALA A 26 -27.04 16.21 -8.51
C ALA A 26 -28.45 16.51 -9.02
N ASP A 27 -29.35 16.97 -8.17
CA ASP A 27 -30.72 17.30 -8.55
C ASP A 27 -30.76 18.55 -9.45
N GLU A 28 -29.96 19.57 -9.14
CA GLU A 28 -29.80 20.79 -9.96
C GLU A 28 -29.29 20.47 -11.37
N GLU A 29 -28.36 19.52 -11.49
CA GLU A 29 -27.71 19.16 -12.75
C GLU A 29 -28.28 17.87 -13.38
N SER A 30 -29.36 17.31 -12.84
CA SER A 30 -29.96 16.03 -13.26
C SER A 30 -28.94 14.86 -13.36
N LYS A 31 -28.05 14.76 -12.37
CA LYS A 31 -27.01 13.73 -12.24
C LYS A 31 -27.36 12.72 -11.16
N LYS A 32 -26.65 11.58 -11.18
CA LYS A 32 -26.66 10.61 -10.08
C LYS A 32 -25.55 10.90 -9.07
N VAL A 33 -25.78 10.63 -7.77
CA VAL A 33 -24.75 10.55 -6.73
C VAL A 33 -24.34 9.10 -6.54
N VAL A 34 -23.06 8.82 -6.77
CA VAL A 34 -22.47 7.49 -6.63
C VAL A 34 -21.39 7.52 -5.57
N VAL A 35 -21.53 6.67 -4.56
CA VAL A 35 -20.55 6.53 -3.47
C VAL A 35 -19.65 5.34 -3.77
N TYR A 36 -18.35 5.56 -3.80
CA TYR A 36 -17.36 4.51 -3.95
C TYR A 36 -16.75 4.16 -2.60
N LEU A 37 -17.01 2.93 -2.15
CA LEU A 37 -16.53 2.41 -0.88
C LEU A 37 -15.43 1.39 -1.08
N ASN A 38 -14.43 1.43 -0.22
CA ASN A 38 -13.43 0.37 -0.15
C ASN A 38 -14.06 -0.93 0.38
N LYS A 39 -13.74 -2.08 -0.24
CA LYS A 39 -14.20 -3.42 0.16
C LYS A 39 -13.03 -4.24 0.73
N GLY A 40 -13.29 -5.00 1.79
CA GLY A 40 -12.29 -5.80 2.51
C GLY A 40 -11.45 -4.98 3.50
N PHE A 41 -10.61 -4.07 3.01
CA PHE A 41 -9.73 -3.25 3.85
C PHE A 41 -9.93 -1.75 3.62
N SER A 42 -9.87 -0.97 4.71
CA SER A 42 -9.90 0.50 4.70
C SER A 42 -8.68 1.12 4.05
N ALA A 43 -8.74 2.43 3.78
CA ALA A 43 -7.58 3.21 3.33
C ALA A 43 -6.39 3.18 4.31
N ASN A 44 -6.63 2.79 5.57
CA ASN A 44 -5.63 2.57 6.60
C ASN A 44 -5.19 1.10 6.73
N HIS A 45 -5.59 0.24 5.79
CA HIS A 45 -5.22 -1.17 5.68
C HIS A 45 -5.70 -2.04 6.85
N ALA A 46 -6.79 -1.62 7.52
CA ALA A 46 -7.45 -2.38 8.57
C ALA A 46 -8.80 -2.92 8.07
N PRO A 47 -9.28 -4.05 8.61
CA PRO A 47 -10.68 -4.43 8.48
C PRO A 47 -11.62 -3.30 8.91
N PHE A 48 -12.84 -3.33 8.39
CA PHE A 48 -13.88 -2.37 8.73
C PHE A 48 -14.62 -2.78 10.00
N PHE A 49 -15.29 -1.81 10.62
CA PHE A 49 -16.21 -2.08 11.72
C PHE A 49 -17.44 -2.83 11.26
N THR A 50 -17.92 -2.55 10.06
CA THR A 50 -19.03 -3.25 9.42
C THR A 50 -18.65 -3.57 7.98
N ASP A 51 -19.27 -4.60 7.41
CA ASP A 51 -18.94 -5.05 6.06
C ASP A 51 -19.30 -4.00 4.98
N PHE A 52 -19.06 -4.36 3.72
CA PHE A 52 -19.39 -3.49 2.60
C PHE A 52 -20.90 -3.28 2.45
N GLU A 53 -21.71 -4.29 2.71
CA GLU A 53 -23.16 -4.22 2.51
C GLU A 53 -23.82 -3.28 3.51
N ALA A 54 -23.48 -3.40 4.80
CA ALA A 54 -23.99 -2.51 5.84
C ALA A 54 -23.62 -1.05 5.57
N ARG A 55 -22.36 -0.77 5.21
CA ARG A 55 -21.92 0.60 4.87
C ARG A 55 -22.60 1.12 3.59
N SER A 56 -22.88 0.25 2.63
CA SER A 56 -23.64 0.60 1.42
C SER A 56 -25.08 0.97 1.77
N ARG A 57 -25.76 0.18 2.61
CA ARG A 57 -27.11 0.51 3.12
C ARG A 57 -27.14 1.86 3.83
N MET A 58 -26.12 2.18 4.63
CA MET A 58 -26.02 3.47 5.30
C MET A 58 -25.90 4.64 4.30
N ALA A 59 -25.13 4.48 3.23
CA ALA A 59 -24.97 5.53 2.21
C ALA A 59 -26.26 5.72 1.39
N LEU A 60 -26.88 4.63 0.95
CA LEU A 60 -28.14 4.64 0.19
C LEU A 60 -29.27 5.30 0.99
N ALA A 61 -29.38 4.97 2.28
CA ALA A 61 -30.38 5.56 3.18
C ALA A 61 -30.26 7.09 3.36
N LEU A 62 -29.14 7.69 2.93
CA LEU A 62 -28.90 9.14 3.01
C LEU A 62 -29.00 9.86 1.66
N GLY A 63 -29.40 9.15 0.59
CA GLY A 63 -29.66 9.76 -0.72
C GLY A 63 -28.56 9.56 -1.77
N ALA A 64 -27.64 8.61 -1.56
CA ALA A 64 -26.85 8.08 -2.66
C ALA A 64 -27.77 7.25 -3.59
N ASP A 65 -27.60 7.36 -4.91
CA ASP A 65 -28.36 6.55 -5.87
C ASP A 65 -27.75 5.15 -6.05
N GLU A 66 -26.43 5.07 -5.91
CA GLU A 66 -25.66 3.86 -6.16
C GLU A 66 -24.43 3.81 -5.27
N VAL A 67 -24.02 2.60 -4.90
CA VAL A 67 -22.76 2.35 -4.19
C VAL A 67 -21.93 1.38 -5.00
N LYS A 68 -20.68 1.75 -5.28
CA LYS A 68 -19.69 0.93 -6.00
C LYS A 68 -18.51 0.58 -5.10
N SER A 69 -17.81 -0.50 -5.41
CA SER A 69 -16.66 -0.95 -4.64
C SER A 69 -15.32 -0.59 -5.29
N PHE A 70 -14.35 -0.25 -4.44
CA PHE A 70 -12.93 -0.43 -4.71
C PHE A 70 -12.48 -1.72 -4.07
N GLU A 71 -12.22 -2.74 -4.89
CA GLU A 71 -11.85 -4.06 -4.42
C GLU A 71 -10.37 -4.36 -4.67
N GLY A 72 -9.73 -5.01 -3.71
CA GLY A 72 -8.39 -5.54 -3.88
C GLY A 72 -7.22 -4.54 -3.81
N LEU A 73 -7.47 -3.24 -3.64
CA LEU A 73 -6.39 -2.24 -3.64
C LEU A 73 -5.68 -2.13 -2.29
N HIS A 74 -6.41 -2.13 -1.16
CA HIS A 74 -5.85 -1.70 0.13
C HIS A 74 -5.13 -2.78 0.94
N HIS A 75 -4.98 -3.99 0.42
CA HIS A 75 -3.96 -4.94 0.89
C HIS A 75 -2.79 -5.08 -0.09
N ARG A 76 -2.82 -4.32 -1.20
CA ARG A 76 -1.82 -4.37 -2.28
C ARG A 76 -1.08 -3.07 -2.50
N LEU A 77 -1.69 -1.93 -2.24
CA LEU A 77 -1.19 -0.60 -2.61
C LEU A 77 -1.34 0.40 -1.47
N VAL A 78 -0.30 1.21 -1.27
CA VAL A 78 -0.41 2.45 -0.48
C VAL A 78 -1.25 3.49 -1.22
N LEU A 79 -1.78 4.48 -0.49
CA LEU A 79 -2.65 5.53 -1.06
C LEU A 79 -2.06 6.28 -2.25
N SER A 80 -0.74 6.49 -2.32
CA SER A 80 -0.13 7.17 -3.47
C SER A 80 -0.27 6.40 -4.78
N TYR A 81 -0.48 5.08 -4.73
CA TYR A 81 -0.72 4.24 -5.91
C TYR A 81 -2.19 3.88 -6.09
N SER A 82 -2.98 3.77 -5.01
CA SER A 82 -4.39 3.44 -5.15
C SER A 82 -5.28 4.62 -5.54
N VAL A 83 -4.96 5.86 -5.16
CA VAL A 83 -5.76 7.04 -5.55
C VAL A 83 -5.87 7.25 -7.07
N PRO A 84 -4.79 7.21 -7.88
CA PRO A 84 -4.95 7.40 -9.32
C PRO A 84 -5.82 6.32 -9.96
N ILE A 85 -5.71 5.07 -9.50
CA ILE A 85 -6.55 3.95 -9.94
C ILE A 85 -8.02 4.21 -9.62
N ARG A 86 -8.30 4.67 -8.39
CA ARG A 86 -9.66 4.97 -7.93
C ARG A 86 -10.29 6.12 -8.73
N LEU A 87 -9.52 7.17 -9.01
CA LEU A 87 -9.96 8.27 -9.88
C LEU A 87 -10.25 7.78 -11.29
N ASN A 88 -9.35 6.98 -11.87
CA ASN A 88 -9.55 6.42 -13.21
C ASN A 88 -10.83 5.57 -13.29
N GLN A 89 -11.09 4.72 -12.29
CA GLN A 89 -12.32 3.94 -12.24
C GLN A 89 -13.57 4.83 -12.20
N MET A 90 -13.57 5.90 -11.38
CA MET A 90 -14.68 6.86 -11.36
C MET A 90 -14.91 7.53 -12.71
N ILE A 91 -13.82 7.88 -13.41
CA ILE A 91 -13.86 8.51 -14.73
C ILE A 91 -14.41 7.52 -15.77
N GLU A 92 -13.92 6.27 -15.79
CA GLU A 92 -14.39 5.20 -16.69
C GLU A 92 -15.87 4.88 -16.45
N ASP A 93 -16.33 4.99 -15.21
CA ASP A 93 -17.73 4.84 -14.82
C ASP A 93 -18.62 6.03 -15.25
N GLY A 94 -18.07 7.08 -15.87
CA GLY A 94 -18.81 8.26 -16.31
C GLY A 94 -18.94 9.36 -15.24
N GLY A 95 -18.06 9.34 -14.24
CA GLY A 95 -17.87 10.42 -13.28
C GLY A 95 -17.56 11.74 -13.99
N THR A 96 -18.27 12.80 -13.59
CA THR A 96 -18.05 14.16 -14.10
C THR A 96 -17.65 15.12 -12.99
N ASP A 97 -18.01 14.80 -11.75
CA ASP A 97 -17.81 15.63 -10.59
C ASP A 97 -17.30 14.76 -9.44
N TYR A 98 -16.45 15.34 -8.61
CA TYR A 98 -15.96 14.73 -7.38
C TYR A 98 -16.22 15.67 -6.22
N ILE A 99 -16.89 15.18 -5.19
CA ILE A 99 -17.19 15.98 -3.99
C ILE A 99 -16.54 15.37 -2.75
N THR A 100 -15.90 16.22 -1.96
CA THR A 100 -15.22 15.82 -0.73
C THR A 100 -15.36 16.89 0.35
N SER A 101 -15.12 16.50 1.60
CA SER A 101 -15.07 17.43 2.73
C SER A 101 -13.64 17.90 2.99
N ALA A 102 -13.44 19.20 3.21
CA ALA A 102 -12.15 19.75 3.60
C ALA A 102 -12.30 20.94 4.56
N SER A 103 -11.24 21.26 5.32
CA SER A 103 -11.20 22.43 6.19
C SER A 103 -10.66 23.68 5.49
N ILE A 104 -10.04 23.51 4.33
CA ILE A 104 -9.51 24.59 3.48
C ILE A 104 -10.30 24.69 2.16
N SER A 105 -10.21 25.83 1.47
CA SER A 105 -10.92 26.07 0.20
C SER A 105 -10.34 25.26 -0.96
N LEU A 106 -11.12 25.13 -2.05
CA LEU A 106 -10.65 24.51 -3.29
C LEU A 106 -9.44 25.25 -3.88
N ASP A 107 -9.43 26.58 -3.85
CA ASP A 107 -8.31 27.38 -4.34
C ASP A 107 -7.02 27.11 -3.54
N GLU A 108 -7.13 26.95 -2.22
CA GLU A 108 -5.98 26.61 -1.38
C GLU A 108 -5.49 25.19 -1.66
N ILE A 109 -6.40 24.24 -1.89
CA ILE A 109 -6.08 22.87 -2.32
C ILE A 109 -5.33 22.90 -3.64
N ALA A 110 -5.86 23.61 -4.65
CA ALA A 110 -5.26 23.74 -5.98
C ALA A 110 -3.86 24.37 -5.91
N LYS A 111 -3.72 25.47 -5.16
CA LYS A 111 -2.42 26.14 -4.94
C LYS A 111 -1.38 25.20 -4.31
N LYS A 112 -1.78 24.40 -3.32
CA LYS A 112 -0.87 23.43 -2.66
C LYS A 112 -0.60 22.21 -3.54
N ALA A 113 -1.53 21.83 -4.41
CA ALA A 113 -1.39 20.74 -5.35
C ALA A 113 -0.40 21.07 -6.48
N GLN A 114 -0.33 22.33 -6.91
CA GLN A 114 0.46 22.77 -8.07
C GLN A 114 1.89 22.25 -8.06
N LYS A 115 2.60 22.37 -6.92
CA LYS A 115 3.96 21.86 -6.79
C LYS A 115 4.09 20.37 -7.18
N PHE A 116 3.14 19.53 -6.76
CA PHE A 116 3.18 18.10 -7.04
C PHE A 116 2.80 17.77 -8.48
N ILE A 117 1.94 18.60 -9.08
CA ILE A 117 1.58 18.53 -10.51
C ILE A 117 2.83 18.84 -11.34
N ASP A 118 3.52 19.94 -11.05
CA ASP A 118 4.73 20.37 -11.75
C ASP A 118 5.87 19.34 -11.63
N GLU A 119 6.05 18.77 -10.43
CA GLU A 119 7.05 17.73 -10.18
C GLU A 119 6.67 16.36 -10.75
N GLY A 120 5.38 16.13 -11.06
CA GLY A 120 4.84 14.83 -11.46
C GLY A 120 5.01 13.72 -10.40
N ASN A 121 5.31 14.08 -9.15
CA ASN A 121 5.65 13.16 -8.06
C ASN A 121 4.69 13.34 -6.88
N PHE A 122 3.73 12.44 -6.76
CA PHE A 122 2.69 12.48 -5.74
C PHE A 122 3.03 11.62 -4.51
N VAL A 123 4.24 11.06 -4.47
CA VAL A 123 4.78 10.31 -3.33
C VAL A 123 5.46 11.27 -2.36
N GLY A 124 5.28 11.05 -1.07
CA GLY A 124 6.03 11.80 -0.05
C GLY A 124 5.54 13.21 0.23
N MET A 125 4.26 13.51 -0.06
CA MET A 125 3.61 14.75 0.44
C MET A 125 3.84 14.90 1.95
N PRO A 126 4.24 16.09 2.45
CA PRO A 126 4.54 16.29 3.87
C PRO A 126 3.37 15.94 4.79
N LYS A 127 3.67 15.34 5.96
CA LYS A 127 2.63 14.89 6.92
C LYS A 127 1.88 16.04 7.58
N ASN A 128 2.50 17.21 7.67
CA ASN A 128 1.94 18.41 8.29
C ASN A 128 1.02 19.22 7.36
N TYR A 129 0.80 18.79 6.11
CA TYR A 129 -0.13 19.47 5.22
C TYR A 129 -1.57 19.20 5.65
N THR A 130 -2.30 20.25 6.00
CA THR A 130 -3.75 20.23 6.19
C THR A 130 -4.42 19.68 4.92
N ASN A 131 -5.38 18.76 5.07
CA ASN A 131 -6.08 18.13 3.95
C ASN A 131 -5.16 17.50 2.88
N ARG A 132 -4.04 16.91 3.32
CA ARG A 132 -3.06 16.20 2.46
C ARG A 132 -3.70 15.19 1.50
N ASN A 133 -4.78 14.53 1.91
CA ASN A 133 -5.45 13.57 1.04
C ASN A 133 -6.20 14.30 -0.07
N GLU A 134 -6.97 15.33 0.23
CA GLU A 134 -7.71 16.11 -0.77
C GLU A 134 -6.76 16.79 -1.76
N ILE A 135 -5.61 17.30 -1.29
CA ILE A 135 -4.52 17.80 -2.15
C ILE A 135 -4.02 16.70 -3.10
N ARG A 136 -3.83 15.47 -2.63
CA ARG A 136 -3.42 14.33 -3.48
C ARG A 136 -4.47 14.00 -4.54
N TRP A 137 -5.73 13.91 -4.14
CA TRP A 137 -6.83 13.60 -5.05
C TRP A 137 -6.94 14.67 -6.15
N TYR A 138 -6.87 15.95 -5.78
CA TYR A 138 -6.88 17.05 -6.74
C TYR A 138 -5.68 16.97 -7.69
N ALA A 139 -4.47 16.87 -7.16
CA ALA A 139 -3.25 16.83 -7.97
C ALA A 139 -3.21 15.65 -8.97
N LEU A 140 -3.75 14.50 -8.57
CA LEU A 140 -3.85 13.33 -9.45
C LEU A 140 -4.99 13.45 -10.47
N ASN A 141 -6.08 14.15 -10.15
CA ASN A 141 -7.11 14.48 -11.15
C ASN A 141 -6.54 15.39 -12.24
N GLU A 142 -5.76 16.39 -11.87
CA GLU A 142 -5.05 17.26 -12.83
C GLU A 142 -4.10 16.47 -13.71
N PHE A 143 -3.31 15.56 -13.12
CA PHE A 143 -2.45 14.65 -13.88
C PHE A 143 -3.24 13.80 -14.90
N LEU A 144 -4.43 13.34 -14.56
CA LEU A 144 -5.31 12.55 -15.44
C LEU A 144 -6.08 13.41 -16.46
N GLY A 145 -5.78 14.71 -16.56
CA GLY A 145 -6.39 15.65 -17.51
C GLY A 145 -7.62 16.38 -16.97
N SER A 146 -7.72 16.56 -15.66
CA SER A 146 -8.76 17.37 -14.99
C SER A 146 -10.20 16.92 -15.30
N LYS A 147 -10.40 15.60 -15.42
CA LYS A 147 -11.65 15.01 -15.93
C LYS A 147 -12.83 15.09 -14.95
N LEU A 148 -12.56 15.30 -13.66
CA LEU A 148 -13.59 15.50 -12.63
C LEU A 148 -13.58 16.95 -12.14
N LYS A 149 -14.76 17.58 -12.10
CA LYS A 149 -14.96 18.88 -11.45
C LYS A 149 -15.01 18.71 -9.93
N PHE A 150 -14.09 19.34 -9.21
CA PHE A 150 -13.99 19.21 -7.75
C PHE A 150 -14.95 20.16 -7.04
N HIS A 151 -15.64 19.63 -6.03
CA HIS A 151 -16.51 20.36 -5.11
C HIS A 151 -16.05 20.12 -3.68
N ILE A 152 -15.96 21.21 -2.89
CA ILE A 152 -15.53 21.15 -1.49
C ILE A 152 -16.69 21.52 -0.58
N VAL A 153 -17.06 20.60 0.30
CA VAL A 153 -17.96 20.86 1.41
C VAL A 153 -17.13 21.20 2.64
N LYS A 154 -17.45 22.31 3.31
CA LYS A 154 -16.77 22.65 4.57
C LYS A 154 -17.00 21.55 5.59
N GLU A 155 -15.91 20.95 6.04
CA GLU A 155 -15.94 19.84 6.99
C GLU A 155 -16.55 20.27 8.32
N LEU A 156 -17.30 19.36 8.95
CA LEU A 156 -17.67 19.53 10.35
C LEU A 156 -16.45 19.30 11.24
N ASP A 157 -16.52 19.72 12.50
CA ASP A 157 -15.45 19.54 13.47
C ASP A 157 -14.94 18.08 13.49
N LYS A 158 -13.70 17.88 12.98
CA LYS A 158 -13.07 16.57 12.84
C LYS A 158 -12.85 15.88 14.17
N ASP A 159 -12.62 16.63 15.24
CA ASP A 159 -12.39 16.08 16.57
C ASP A 159 -13.69 15.53 17.16
N LYS A 160 -14.82 16.11 16.77
CA LYS A 160 -16.15 15.65 17.14
C LYS A 160 -16.69 14.53 16.24
N TYR A 161 -16.48 14.61 14.93
CA TYR A 161 -17.02 13.68 13.93
C TYR A 161 -15.93 12.75 13.39
N SER A 162 -15.35 11.94 14.27
CA SER A 162 -14.32 10.97 13.92
C SER A 162 -14.88 9.55 13.96
N GLY A 163 -14.93 8.88 12.79
CA GLY A 163 -15.33 7.47 12.71
C GLY A 163 -14.51 6.56 13.63
N ARG A 164 -13.22 6.86 13.82
CA ARG A 164 -12.36 6.12 14.77
C ARG A 164 -12.86 6.25 16.21
N LEU A 165 -13.15 7.47 16.67
CA LEU A 165 -13.60 7.72 18.04
C LEU A 165 -15.00 7.14 18.28
N ILE A 166 -15.88 7.24 17.28
CA ILE A 166 -17.21 6.63 17.32
C ILE A 166 -17.12 5.12 17.51
N ARG A 167 -16.33 4.42 16.68
CA ARG A 167 -16.15 2.96 16.80
C ARG A 167 -15.55 2.57 18.14
N GLN A 168 -14.52 3.29 18.58
CA GLN A 168 -13.88 3.02 19.87
C GLN A 168 -14.88 3.16 21.01
N SER A 169 -15.70 4.21 21.00
CA SER A 169 -16.75 4.39 22.01
C SER A 169 -17.79 3.27 21.98
N ILE A 170 -18.19 2.77 20.81
CA ILE A 170 -19.13 1.64 20.73
C ILE A 170 -18.49 0.38 21.33
N ILE A 171 -17.22 0.09 20.99
CA ILE A 171 -16.48 -1.07 21.52
C ILE A 171 -16.31 -0.97 23.04
N ASP A 172 -15.91 0.19 23.56
CA ASP A 172 -15.67 0.43 24.99
C ASP A 172 -16.94 0.37 25.84
N ASN A 173 -18.12 0.42 25.20
CA ASN A 173 -19.43 0.30 25.85
C ASN A 173 -20.12 -1.03 25.50
N ASP A 174 -19.34 -2.10 25.34
CA ASP A 174 -19.83 -3.46 25.05
C ASP A 174 -20.79 -3.51 23.85
N TYR A 175 -20.39 -2.83 22.78
CA TYR A 175 -21.17 -2.68 21.54
C TYR A 175 -22.51 -1.95 21.72
N THR A 176 -22.67 -1.15 22.78
CA THR A 176 -23.83 -0.27 22.95
C THR A 176 -23.61 1.08 22.31
N ILE A 177 -24.55 1.51 21.44
CA ILE A 177 -24.54 2.86 20.88
C ILE A 177 -25.17 3.82 21.90
N THR A 178 -24.33 4.51 22.68
CA THR A 178 -24.79 5.44 23.71
C THR A 178 -25.56 6.64 23.13
N PRO A 179 -26.41 7.34 23.91
CA PRO A 179 -27.12 8.54 23.45
C PRO A 179 -26.20 9.60 22.84
N GLU A 180 -24.97 9.69 23.35
CA GLU A 180 -23.97 10.67 22.93
C GLU A 180 -23.41 10.32 21.56
N ILE A 181 -23.19 9.04 21.29
CA ILE A 181 -22.81 8.56 19.97
C ILE A 181 -23.97 8.65 18.98
N LYS A 182 -25.22 8.38 19.40
CA LYS A 182 -26.41 8.56 18.55
C LYS A 182 -26.52 10.01 18.03
N LYS A 183 -26.11 11.01 18.82
CA LYS A 183 -26.08 12.43 18.38
C LYS A 183 -25.09 12.70 17.24
N LEU A 184 -24.08 11.85 17.04
CA LEU A 184 -23.07 11.99 15.99
C LEU A 184 -23.43 11.23 14.71
N LEU A 185 -24.43 10.35 14.78
CA LEU A 185 -24.83 9.46 13.70
C LEU A 185 -26.19 9.87 13.11
N PRO A 186 -26.44 9.64 11.82
CA PRO A 186 -27.77 9.68 11.25
C PRO A 186 -28.65 8.57 11.84
N LYS A 187 -29.97 8.82 11.93
CA LYS A 187 -30.92 7.84 12.50
C LYS A 187 -30.86 6.49 11.78
N SER A 188 -30.84 6.49 10.44
CA SER A 188 -30.72 5.28 9.64
C SER A 188 -29.41 4.53 9.89
N THR A 189 -28.30 5.22 10.11
CA THR A 189 -27.03 4.59 10.49
C THR A 189 -27.12 3.92 11.86
N VAL A 190 -27.77 4.55 12.85
CA VAL A 190 -27.98 3.94 14.17
C VAL A 190 -28.75 2.63 14.04
N GLU A 191 -29.87 2.64 13.32
CA GLU A 191 -30.72 1.45 13.11
C GLU A 191 -29.94 0.31 12.43
N ILE A 192 -29.18 0.63 11.38
CA ILE A 192 -28.36 -0.35 10.66
C ILE A 192 -27.24 -0.90 11.55
N LEU A 193 -26.58 -0.05 12.34
CA LEU A 193 -25.52 -0.50 13.25
C LEU A 193 -26.09 -1.39 14.36
N GLU A 194 -27.23 -1.03 14.97
CA GLU A 194 -27.90 -1.85 15.99
C GLU A 194 -28.29 -3.23 15.43
N GLU A 195 -28.73 -3.29 14.18
CA GLU A 195 -28.97 -4.55 13.46
C GLU A 195 -27.68 -5.38 13.30
N GLU A 196 -26.59 -4.80 12.80
CA GLU A 196 -25.32 -5.53 12.61
C GLU A 196 -24.68 -5.95 13.95
N ILE A 197 -24.82 -5.14 15.00
CA ILE A 197 -24.38 -5.48 16.36
C ILE A 197 -25.15 -6.71 16.86
N THR A 198 -26.48 -6.72 16.68
CA THR A 198 -27.34 -7.85 17.10
C THR A 198 -26.97 -9.14 16.36
N LYS A 199 -26.55 -9.03 15.10
CA LYS A 199 -26.08 -10.17 14.29
C LYS A 199 -24.64 -10.59 14.57
N ASN A 200 -23.92 -9.88 15.46
CA ASN A 200 -22.48 -10.05 15.70
C ASN A 200 -21.64 -9.90 14.41
N ASN A 201 -22.06 -9.00 13.52
CA ASN A 201 -21.40 -8.68 12.25
C ASN A 201 -20.58 -7.37 12.34
N VAL A 202 -20.15 -7.01 13.54
CA VAL A 202 -19.35 -5.81 13.81
C VAL A 202 -17.92 -6.13 14.21
N ASN A 203 -17.05 -5.11 14.13
CA ASN A 203 -15.65 -5.17 14.51
C ASN A 203 -14.94 -6.36 13.84
N LEU A 204 -15.05 -6.44 12.51
CA LEU A 204 -14.51 -7.54 11.73
C LEU A 204 -13.02 -7.72 12.05
N ASP A 205 -12.67 -8.90 12.56
CA ASP A 205 -11.30 -9.18 12.96
C ASP A 205 -10.44 -9.64 11.76
N ARG A 206 -9.12 -9.61 11.95
CA ARG A 206 -8.18 -10.23 11.02
C ARG A 206 -8.23 -11.74 11.13
N ASN A 207 -7.85 -12.41 10.05
CA ASN A 207 -7.55 -13.83 10.08
C ASN A 207 -6.17 -14.07 10.74
N TRP A 208 -6.14 -13.98 12.07
CA TRP A 208 -4.93 -14.19 12.88
C TRP A 208 -4.34 -15.59 12.72
N ALA A 209 -5.16 -16.61 12.50
CA ALA A 209 -4.70 -17.97 12.28
C ALA A 209 -3.77 -18.06 11.06
N ASP A 210 -4.17 -17.44 9.95
CA ASP A 210 -3.38 -17.38 8.72
C ASP A 210 -2.13 -16.51 8.88
N ILE A 211 -2.25 -15.37 9.57
CA ILE A 211 -1.11 -14.50 9.88
C ILE A 211 -0.05 -15.26 10.69
N TYR A 212 -0.45 -15.90 11.80
CA TYR A 212 0.46 -16.66 12.65
C TYR A 212 1.06 -17.84 11.91
N LYS A 213 0.25 -18.59 11.15
CA LYS A 213 0.72 -19.72 10.35
C LYS A 213 1.84 -19.28 9.41
N ARG A 214 1.66 -18.22 8.62
CA ARG A 214 2.68 -17.75 7.68
C ARG A 214 3.90 -17.19 8.41
N MET A 215 3.69 -16.34 9.42
CA MET A 215 4.79 -15.73 10.18
C MET A 215 5.64 -16.78 10.92
N ASN A 216 5.05 -17.88 11.39
CA ASN A 216 5.76 -18.95 12.11
C ASN A 216 6.44 -19.96 11.18
N THR A 217 5.84 -20.27 10.03
CA THR A 217 6.27 -21.42 9.21
C THR A 217 7.07 -21.03 7.96
N TYR A 218 6.87 -19.83 7.41
CA TYR A 218 7.53 -19.47 6.15
C TYR A 218 9.05 -19.39 6.30
N SER A 219 9.77 -19.80 5.26
CA SER A 219 11.21 -19.60 5.21
C SER A 219 11.54 -18.10 5.04
N ARG A 220 12.79 -17.73 5.29
CA ARG A 220 13.26 -16.35 5.03
C ARG A 220 13.07 -15.93 3.58
N GLY A 221 13.34 -16.85 2.64
CA GLY A 221 13.09 -16.64 1.21
C GLY A 221 11.61 -16.42 0.91
N ASN A 222 10.72 -17.23 1.48
CA ASN A 222 9.28 -17.10 1.27
C ASN A 222 8.72 -15.79 1.86
N LEU A 223 9.14 -15.40 3.06
CA LEU A 223 8.76 -14.11 3.63
C LEU A 223 9.27 -12.94 2.77
N SER A 224 10.46 -13.04 2.20
CA SER A 224 11.04 -11.98 1.34
C SER A 224 10.26 -11.77 0.04
N LYS A 225 9.41 -12.72 -0.35
CA LYS A 225 8.51 -12.61 -1.52
C LYS A 225 7.19 -11.93 -1.21
N ILE A 226 6.78 -11.86 0.06
CA ILE A 226 5.56 -11.15 0.47
C ILE A 226 5.78 -9.64 0.29
N ALA A 227 4.79 -8.95 -0.27
CA ALA A 227 4.84 -7.51 -0.45
C ALA A 227 4.99 -6.78 0.89
N TYR A 228 5.60 -5.60 0.85
CA TYR A 228 5.82 -4.73 2.02
C TYR A 228 6.71 -5.31 3.13
N LEU A 229 7.32 -6.48 2.94
CA LEU A 229 8.37 -6.99 3.83
C LEU A 229 9.75 -6.68 3.25
N ASN A 230 10.53 -5.91 4.01
CA ASN A 230 11.95 -5.68 3.74
C ASN A 230 12.82 -6.69 4.52
N GLY A 231 14.13 -6.73 4.23
CA GLY A 231 15.04 -7.69 4.85
C GLY A 231 15.11 -7.60 6.38
N GLU A 232 15.01 -6.38 6.94
CA GLU A 232 15.05 -6.17 8.39
C GLU A 232 13.77 -6.70 9.06
N THR A 233 12.60 -6.37 8.51
CA THR A 233 11.32 -6.89 9.01
C THR A 233 11.28 -8.41 8.95
N VAL A 234 11.72 -9.02 7.84
CA VAL A 234 11.80 -10.49 7.73
C VAL A 234 12.71 -11.08 8.82
N ASN A 235 13.85 -10.44 9.11
CA ASN A 235 14.75 -10.86 10.18
C ASN A 235 14.11 -10.73 11.57
N GLN A 236 13.42 -9.63 11.86
CA GLN A 236 12.67 -9.46 13.11
C GLN A 236 11.57 -10.50 13.25
N ILE A 237 10.86 -10.83 12.16
CA ILE A 237 9.83 -11.86 12.16
C ILE A 237 10.42 -13.20 12.59
N ILE A 238 11.52 -13.62 11.97
CA ILE A 238 12.13 -14.92 12.27
C ILE A 238 12.70 -14.96 13.69
N LYS A 239 13.31 -13.86 14.15
CA LYS A 239 13.93 -13.76 15.49
C LYS A 239 12.91 -13.92 16.63
N LYS A 240 11.64 -13.59 16.39
CA LYS A 240 10.59 -13.49 17.42
C LYS A 240 9.57 -14.62 17.39
N ARG A 241 9.76 -15.62 16.53
CA ARG A 241 8.95 -16.85 16.58
C ARG A 241 9.05 -17.48 17.98
N VAL A 242 7.97 -18.05 18.50
CA VAL A 242 6.66 -18.32 17.87
C VAL A 242 5.64 -17.20 18.19
N TYR A 243 4.84 -16.81 17.20
CA TYR A 243 3.72 -15.87 17.32
C TYR A 243 2.43 -16.58 17.72
N SER A 244 1.73 -16.03 18.70
CA SER A 244 0.44 -16.54 19.19
C SER A 244 -0.56 -15.44 19.56
N ASN A 245 -0.18 -14.17 19.48
CA ASN A 245 -1.03 -13.03 19.82
C ASN A 245 -0.72 -11.79 18.95
N PRO A 246 -1.68 -10.86 18.77
CA PRO A 246 -1.51 -9.69 17.91
C PRO A 246 -0.34 -8.79 18.32
N GLU A 247 -0.15 -8.57 19.63
CA GLU A 247 0.86 -7.63 20.13
C GLU A 247 2.28 -8.07 19.79
N SER A 248 2.54 -9.38 19.82
CA SER A 248 3.83 -9.93 19.39
C SER A 248 4.12 -9.65 17.90
N VAL A 249 3.10 -9.68 17.04
CA VAL A 249 3.21 -9.32 15.62
C VAL A 249 3.55 -7.83 15.50
N TRP A 250 2.80 -6.95 16.15
CA TRP A 250 3.05 -5.51 16.14
C TRP A 250 4.46 -5.16 16.64
N ALA A 251 4.94 -5.83 17.69
CA ALA A 251 6.26 -5.62 18.25
C ALA A 251 7.39 -5.95 17.25
N ALA A 252 7.20 -6.92 16.36
CA ALA A 252 8.18 -7.26 15.33
C ALA A 252 8.33 -6.13 14.29
N PHE A 253 7.21 -5.55 13.85
CA PHE A 253 7.20 -4.43 12.90
C PHE A 253 7.72 -3.13 13.50
N ARG A 254 7.40 -2.82 14.77
CA ARG A 254 7.94 -1.63 15.45
C ARG A 254 9.47 -1.67 15.57
N ARG A 255 10.05 -2.86 15.74
CA ARG A 255 11.51 -3.05 15.80
C ARG A 255 12.21 -2.92 14.44
N SER A 256 11.46 -2.93 13.34
CA SER A 256 11.96 -2.66 11.99
C SER A 256 11.57 -1.27 11.48
N ASP A 257 11.25 -0.34 12.38
CA ASP A 257 10.87 1.05 12.08
C ASP A 257 9.60 1.22 11.22
N TYR A 258 8.69 0.26 11.25
CA TYR A 258 7.41 0.40 10.55
C TYR A 258 6.43 1.23 11.39
N GLY A 259 5.96 2.33 10.80
CA GLY A 259 4.86 3.11 11.35
C GLY A 259 3.52 2.37 11.24
N PRO A 260 2.48 2.79 11.99
CA PRO A 260 1.23 2.02 12.13
C PRO A 260 0.52 1.68 10.80
N VAL A 261 0.50 2.62 9.84
CA VAL A 261 -0.14 2.41 8.53
C VAL A 261 0.61 1.37 7.70
N MET A 262 1.95 1.44 7.66
CA MET A 262 2.76 0.47 6.93
C MET A 262 2.70 -0.92 7.58
N THR A 263 2.69 -0.98 8.92
CA THR A 263 2.49 -2.23 9.65
C THR A 263 1.17 -2.89 9.28
N ARG A 264 0.06 -2.14 9.23
CA ARG A 264 -1.23 -2.70 8.81
C ARG A 264 -1.22 -3.22 7.38
N LEU A 265 -0.61 -2.48 6.45
CA LEU A 265 -0.48 -2.94 5.06
C LEU A 265 0.34 -4.22 4.96
N ALA A 266 1.48 -4.29 5.64
CA ALA A 266 2.31 -5.49 5.67
C ALA A 266 1.59 -6.68 6.32
N ILE A 267 0.85 -6.46 7.41
CA ILE A 267 0.02 -7.51 8.03
C ILE A 267 -1.07 -7.96 7.06
N SER A 268 -1.77 -7.05 6.38
CA SER A 268 -2.77 -7.40 5.36
C SER A 268 -2.15 -8.16 4.17
N ALA A 269 -0.93 -7.81 3.76
CA ALA A 269 -0.20 -8.54 2.73
C ALA A 269 0.17 -9.97 3.20
N ILE A 270 0.55 -10.16 4.46
CA ILE A 270 0.76 -11.48 5.05
C ILE A 270 -0.57 -12.26 5.13
N GLU A 271 -1.63 -11.61 5.63
CA GLU A 271 -2.97 -12.18 5.79
C GLU A 271 -3.54 -12.70 4.47
N MET A 272 -3.38 -11.93 3.40
CA MET A 272 -3.86 -12.24 2.05
C MET A 272 -2.81 -12.95 1.17
N ASN A 273 -1.62 -13.22 1.70
CA ASN A 273 -0.48 -13.79 0.97
C ASN A 273 -0.10 -13.05 -0.33
N VAL A 274 -0.16 -11.71 -0.29
CA VAL A 274 0.16 -10.86 -1.45
C VAL A 274 1.65 -10.90 -1.74
N SER A 275 2.02 -11.26 -2.97
CA SER A 275 3.42 -11.27 -3.39
C SER A 275 3.87 -9.91 -3.93
N LYS A 276 5.19 -9.64 -3.89
CA LYS A 276 5.79 -8.48 -4.56
C LYS A 276 5.44 -8.47 -6.06
N LYS A 277 5.49 -9.64 -6.71
CA LYS A 277 5.14 -9.79 -8.13
C LYS A 277 3.70 -9.35 -8.40
N GLU A 278 2.76 -9.78 -7.58
CA GLU A 278 1.35 -9.41 -7.73
C GLU A 278 1.12 -7.90 -7.62
N VAL A 279 1.81 -7.22 -6.68
CA VAL A 279 1.75 -5.76 -6.58
C VAL A 279 2.38 -5.09 -7.79
N MET A 280 3.54 -5.58 -8.25
CA MET A 280 4.21 -5.06 -9.43
C MET A 280 3.38 -5.23 -10.69
N ASP A 281 2.80 -6.40 -10.92
CA ASP A 281 1.95 -6.70 -12.08
C ASP A 281 0.72 -5.78 -12.07
N LEU A 282 0.10 -5.58 -10.90
CA LEU A 282 -1.00 -4.64 -10.73
C LEU A 282 -0.56 -3.22 -11.11
N MET A 283 0.58 -2.75 -10.61
CA MET A 283 1.10 -1.42 -10.96
C MET A 283 1.37 -1.29 -12.46
N LYS A 284 2.10 -2.23 -13.07
CA LYS A 284 2.41 -2.25 -14.50
C LYS A 284 1.13 -2.24 -15.37
N SER A 285 0.07 -2.93 -14.93
CA SER A 285 -1.20 -2.94 -15.65
C SER A 285 -1.83 -1.53 -15.75
N TYR A 286 -1.71 -0.71 -14.71
CA TYR A 286 -2.19 0.67 -14.71
C TYR A 286 -1.19 1.67 -15.30
N GLU A 287 0.11 1.41 -15.20
CA GLU A 287 1.15 2.16 -15.92
C GLU A 287 0.91 2.08 -17.43
N SER A 288 0.59 0.90 -17.96
CA SER A 288 0.31 0.71 -19.40
C SER A 288 -0.91 1.48 -19.90
N LYS A 289 -1.80 1.89 -18.99
CA LYS A 289 -3.00 2.70 -19.26
C LYS A 289 -2.76 4.20 -19.07
N GLY A 290 -1.55 4.61 -18.69
CA GLY A 290 -1.25 6.01 -18.35
C GLY A 290 -1.88 6.50 -17.04
N VAL A 291 -2.35 5.59 -16.19
CA VAL A 291 -3.04 5.93 -14.93
C VAL A 291 -2.05 6.23 -13.81
N ILE A 292 -0.91 5.55 -13.80
CA ILE A 292 0.15 5.78 -12.81
C ILE A 292 1.04 6.93 -13.28
N PRO A 293 1.33 7.94 -12.43
CA PRO A 293 2.25 9.01 -12.76
C PRO A 293 3.65 8.50 -13.13
N PRO A 294 4.32 9.03 -14.17
CA PRO A 294 5.60 8.52 -14.64
C PRO A 294 6.67 8.40 -13.55
N MET A 295 6.75 9.37 -12.63
CA MET A 295 7.71 9.35 -11.51
C MET A 295 7.45 8.25 -10.46
N GLN A 296 6.30 7.59 -10.56
CA GLN A 296 5.88 6.48 -9.71
C GLN A 296 5.98 5.12 -10.42
N ASN A 297 6.42 5.08 -11.69
CA ASN A 297 6.54 3.82 -12.42
C ASN A 297 7.53 2.86 -11.75
N VAL A 298 7.31 1.57 -11.95
CA VAL A 298 8.21 0.50 -11.52
C VAL A 298 9.66 0.77 -11.97
N SER A 299 9.85 1.18 -13.23
CA SER A 299 11.19 1.50 -13.76
C SER A 299 11.88 2.61 -12.96
N ARG A 300 11.15 3.65 -12.57
CA ARG A 300 11.71 4.77 -11.79
C ARG A 300 12.18 4.34 -10.41
N VAL A 301 11.56 3.34 -9.81
CA VAL A 301 12.02 2.75 -8.54
C VAL A 301 13.35 2.02 -8.72
N ILE A 302 13.51 1.29 -9.83
CA ILE A 302 14.71 0.55 -10.20
C ILE A 302 15.85 1.52 -10.56
N GLU A 303 15.57 2.50 -11.43
CA GLU A 303 16.49 3.58 -11.82
C GLU A 303 17.01 4.34 -10.60
N ARG A 304 16.13 4.69 -9.65
CA ARG A 304 16.51 5.34 -8.41
C ARG A 304 17.48 4.48 -7.60
N ALA A 305 17.22 3.18 -7.47
CA ALA A 305 18.09 2.28 -6.74
C ALA A 305 19.49 2.21 -7.37
N TRP A 306 19.57 2.20 -8.71
CA TRP A 306 20.84 2.19 -9.43
C TRP A 306 21.60 3.52 -9.36
N TYR A 307 20.88 4.65 -9.43
CA TYR A 307 21.48 5.96 -9.25
C TYR A 307 22.07 6.13 -7.86
N VAL A 308 21.28 5.78 -6.81
CA VAL A 308 21.72 5.91 -5.43
C VAL A 308 22.92 5.01 -5.14
N SER A 309 22.94 3.78 -5.67
CA SER A 309 24.11 2.90 -5.50
C SER A 309 25.38 3.48 -6.13
N GLY A 310 25.29 4.10 -7.32
CA GLY A 310 26.42 4.75 -7.95
C GLY A 310 26.94 5.97 -7.19
N LYS A 311 26.04 6.78 -6.61
CA LYS A 311 26.45 7.98 -5.84
C LYS A 311 27.06 7.66 -4.49
N ILE A 312 26.71 6.54 -3.88
CA ILE A 312 27.35 6.08 -2.66
C ILE A 312 28.80 5.70 -2.92
N ASP A 313 29.11 5.07 -4.06
CA ASP A 313 30.49 4.78 -4.46
C ASP A 313 31.32 6.06 -4.69
N GLU A 314 30.66 7.17 -5.05
CA GLU A 314 31.26 8.52 -5.17
C GLU A 314 31.38 9.26 -3.82
N GLY A 315 31.00 8.64 -2.70
CA GLY A 315 31.11 9.23 -1.35
C GLY A 315 29.89 10.04 -0.90
N MET A 316 28.79 10.05 -1.65
CA MET A 316 27.55 10.74 -1.25
C MET A 316 26.72 9.87 -0.30
N SER A 317 26.00 10.48 0.64
CA SER A 317 25.06 9.72 1.46
C SER A 317 23.86 9.25 0.63
N ALA A 318 23.30 8.10 1.01
CA ALA A 318 22.06 7.56 0.45
C ALA A 318 20.90 8.58 0.44
N ARG A 319 20.80 9.37 1.50
CA ARG A 319 19.74 10.38 1.67
C ARG A 319 19.89 11.50 0.65
N GLU A 320 21.08 12.08 0.55
CA GLU A 320 21.37 13.16 -0.40
C GLU A 320 21.19 12.70 -1.85
N ALA A 321 21.66 11.49 -2.18
CA ALA A 321 21.49 10.91 -3.51
C ALA A 321 20.00 10.73 -3.85
N ASN A 322 19.21 10.21 -2.91
CA ASN A 322 17.77 10.05 -3.10
C ASN A 322 17.04 11.41 -3.26
N GLU A 323 17.40 12.42 -2.47
CA GLU A 323 16.82 13.77 -2.59
C GLU A 323 17.16 14.39 -3.96
N LYS A 324 18.41 14.27 -4.42
CA LYS A 324 18.83 14.72 -5.76
C LYS A 324 18.06 14.02 -6.88
N PHE A 325 17.91 12.71 -6.81
CA PHE A 325 17.16 11.96 -7.83
C PHE A 325 15.71 12.44 -7.92
N ARG A 326 15.06 12.62 -6.77
CA ARG A 326 13.63 13.00 -6.71
C ARG A 326 13.37 14.42 -7.18
N ASN A 327 14.29 15.35 -6.93
CA ASN A 327 14.11 16.76 -7.29
C ASN A 327 14.61 17.07 -8.71
N GLY A 328 15.59 16.31 -9.21
CA GLY A 328 16.27 16.62 -10.47
C GLY A 328 15.67 15.97 -11.71
N ASN A 329 14.59 15.19 -11.60
CA ASN A 329 14.05 14.37 -12.69
C ASN A 329 15.14 13.61 -13.48
N ILE A 330 16.12 13.10 -12.74
CA ILE A 330 17.34 12.51 -13.31
C ILE A 330 16.96 11.33 -14.21
N LYS A 331 17.48 11.33 -15.44
CA LYS A 331 17.42 10.16 -16.32
C LYS A 331 18.56 9.22 -15.98
N VAL A 332 18.22 7.95 -15.85
CA VAL A 332 19.18 6.88 -15.54
C VAL A 332 19.08 5.89 -16.68
N ASP A 333 20.11 5.84 -17.50
CA ASP A 333 20.19 4.88 -18.57
C ASP A 333 20.68 3.53 -18.03
N ASP A 334 20.14 2.44 -18.58
CA ASP A 334 20.64 1.07 -18.42
C ASP A 334 20.79 0.56 -16.98
N ALA A 335 19.81 0.82 -16.10
CA ALA A 335 19.77 0.16 -14.80
C ALA A 335 19.75 -1.38 -15.00
N PRO A 336 20.73 -2.13 -14.46
CA PRO A 336 20.86 -3.54 -14.79
C PRO A 336 19.68 -4.33 -14.22
N LEU A 337 19.01 -5.10 -15.07
CA LEU A 337 17.93 -6.02 -14.68
C LEU A 337 18.42 -7.45 -14.42
N ASN A 338 19.66 -7.74 -14.80
CA ASN A 338 20.32 -9.02 -14.56
C ASN A 338 21.66 -8.74 -13.87
N ILE A 339 21.94 -9.49 -12.80
CA ILE A 339 23.19 -9.39 -12.04
C ILE A 339 23.77 -10.78 -11.84
N HIS A 340 25.02 -10.98 -12.23
CA HIS A 340 25.70 -12.28 -12.14
C HIS A 340 26.53 -12.38 -10.86
N ALA A 341 25.93 -12.94 -9.82
CA ALA A 341 26.56 -13.09 -8.51
C ALA A 341 27.38 -14.38 -8.39
N GLY A 342 28.56 -14.30 -7.78
CA GLY A 342 29.33 -15.49 -7.40
C GLY A 342 28.75 -16.20 -6.17
N LEU A 343 29.12 -17.46 -5.98
CA LEU A 343 28.71 -18.27 -4.83
C LEU A 343 29.91 -18.68 -3.96
N ASN A 344 29.66 -18.85 -2.65
CA ASN A 344 30.59 -19.55 -1.75
C ASN A 344 30.13 -21.00 -1.59
N LEU A 345 30.54 -21.89 -2.48
CA LEU A 345 30.21 -23.32 -2.39
C LEU A 345 31.39 -24.13 -1.86
N THR A 346 31.12 -25.12 -1.03
CA THR A 346 32.08 -26.17 -0.70
C THR A 346 32.33 -27.09 -1.90
N ARG A 347 33.41 -27.89 -1.84
CA ARG A 347 33.68 -28.91 -2.87
C ARG A 347 32.53 -29.90 -3.04
N PHE A 348 31.85 -30.28 -1.96
CA PHE A 348 30.71 -31.20 -2.00
C PHE A 348 29.48 -30.54 -2.62
N GLU A 349 29.14 -29.32 -2.21
CA GLU A 349 28.02 -28.58 -2.79
C GLU A 349 28.22 -28.34 -4.29
N THR A 350 29.45 -28.00 -4.72
CA THR A 350 29.77 -27.79 -6.14
C THR A 350 29.49 -29.04 -6.99
N LYS A 351 29.68 -30.25 -6.45
CA LYS A 351 29.45 -31.51 -7.16
C LYS A 351 27.97 -31.79 -7.41
N ILE A 352 27.09 -31.37 -6.50
CA ILE A 352 25.66 -31.63 -6.56
C ILE A 352 24.87 -30.49 -7.21
N MET A 353 25.54 -29.45 -7.68
CA MET A 353 24.90 -28.29 -8.31
C MET A 353 24.64 -28.55 -9.78
N SER A 354 23.54 -28.00 -10.28
CA SER A 354 23.18 -27.95 -11.70
C SER A 354 22.74 -26.55 -12.11
N GLU A 355 22.70 -26.30 -13.42
CA GLU A 355 22.14 -25.08 -14.00
C GLU A 355 20.60 -25.08 -13.97
N GLY A 356 20.01 -23.89 -14.01
CA GLY A 356 18.56 -23.73 -14.12
C GLY A 356 17.79 -23.95 -12.81
N LEU A 357 18.47 -24.08 -11.67
CA LEU A 357 17.81 -24.24 -10.38
C LEU A 357 17.27 -22.89 -9.89
N ASP A 358 15.99 -22.87 -9.54
CA ASP A 358 15.37 -21.72 -8.89
C ASP A 358 15.95 -21.48 -7.50
N CYS A 359 16.20 -20.22 -7.22
CA CYS A 359 16.85 -19.76 -6.02
C CYS A 359 16.06 -18.65 -5.33
N ASP A 360 15.88 -18.81 -4.03
CA ASP A 360 15.29 -17.77 -3.17
C ASP A 360 16.39 -16.84 -2.66
N LEU A 361 16.33 -15.57 -3.06
CA LEU A 361 17.16 -14.53 -2.46
C LEU A 361 16.53 -14.02 -1.17
N TYR A 362 17.38 -13.73 -0.19
CA TYR A 362 16.98 -13.10 1.07
C TYR A 362 18.15 -12.38 1.73
N ILE A 363 17.85 -11.67 2.80
CA ILE A 363 18.83 -10.90 3.57
C ILE A 363 19.02 -11.61 4.90
N ASP A 364 20.22 -12.12 5.16
CA ASP A 364 20.48 -12.90 6.36
C ASP A 364 20.54 -12.05 7.63
N LYS A 365 20.71 -12.72 8.77
CA LYS A 365 20.80 -12.08 10.09
C LYS A 365 22.02 -11.16 10.26
N ASN A 366 22.99 -11.24 9.36
CA ASN A 366 24.21 -10.43 9.34
C ASN A 366 24.13 -9.36 8.24
N ASN A 367 22.94 -9.07 7.71
CA ASN A 367 22.70 -8.12 6.62
C ASN A 367 23.42 -8.45 5.30
N LYS A 368 23.75 -9.72 5.06
CA LYS A 368 24.31 -10.18 3.78
C LYS A 368 23.21 -10.62 2.83
N ILE A 369 23.42 -10.37 1.54
CA ILE A 369 22.59 -10.93 0.49
C ILE A 369 22.95 -12.41 0.35
N SER A 370 21.98 -13.28 0.63
CA SER A 370 22.14 -14.72 0.63
C SER A 370 21.13 -15.36 -0.31
N VAL A 371 21.44 -16.59 -0.68
CA VAL A 371 20.60 -17.41 -1.52
C VAL A 371 20.31 -18.74 -0.84
N GLN A 372 19.11 -19.27 -1.07
CA GLN A 372 18.73 -20.63 -0.72
C GLN A 372 18.19 -21.34 -1.94
N LEU A 373 18.66 -22.54 -2.19
CA LEU A 373 18.17 -23.40 -3.26
C LEU A 373 18.18 -24.88 -2.83
N LYS A 374 17.54 -25.73 -3.63
CA LYS A 374 17.53 -27.18 -3.43
C LYS A 374 18.17 -27.86 -4.63
N SER A 375 19.19 -28.67 -4.40
CA SER A 375 19.90 -29.43 -5.42
C SER A 375 20.08 -30.87 -4.96
N GLU A 376 19.72 -31.84 -5.81
CA GLU A 376 19.75 -33.28 -5.48
C GLU A 376 19.13 -33.60 -4.10
N GLY A 377 17.98 -33.01 -3.79
CA GLY A 377 17.31 -33.22 -2.50
C GLY A 377 17.90 -32.43 -1.33
N LYS A 378 19.11 -31.89 -1.45
CA LYS A 378 19.82 -31.15 -0.40
C LYS A 378 19.58 -29.65 -0.51
N LYS A 379 19.44 -29.01 0.65
CA LYS A 379 19.22 -27.56 0.76
C LYS A 379 20.57 -26.86 0.94
N ILE A 380 20.89 -25.96 0.02
CA ILE A 380 22.11 -25.16 0.04
C ILE A 380 21.75 -23.73 0.46
N LYS A 381 22.53 -23.14 1.37
CA LYS A 381 22.42 -21.73 1.76
C LYS A 381 23.80 -21.10 1.74
N THR A 382 23.95 -20.01 1.00
CA THR A 382 25.25 -19.35 0.89
C THR A 382 25.09 -17.86 0.61
N ASN A 383 26.16 -17.10 0.87
CA ASN A 383 26.20 -15.66 0.59
C ASN A 383 26.61 -15.41 -0.85
N LEU A 384 25.96 -14.45 -1.48
CA LEU A 384 26.36 -13.95 -2.78
C LEU A 384 27.68 -13.18 -2.69
N ARG A 385 28.51 -13.31 -3.72
CA ARG A 385 29.71 -12.50 -3.94
C ARG A 385 29.43 -11.52 -5.06
N LEU A 386 29.46 -10.23 -4.74
CA LEU A 386 29.10 -9.12 -5.62
C LEU A 386 30.05 -7.94 -5.37
N PRO A 387 30.35 -7.11 -6.38
CA PRO A 387 30.96 -5.79 -6.20
C PRO A 387 30.13 -4.91 -5.26
N ALA A 388 30.77 -3.95 -4.58
CA ALA A 388 30.14 -3.09 -3.58
C ALA A 388 28.89 -2.36 -4.12
N ARG A 389 28.98 -1.77 -5.33
CA ARG A 389 27.85 -1.12 -6.01
C ARG A 389 26.63 -2.03 -6.17
N GLU A 390 26.86 -3.26 -6.62
CA GLU A 390 25.80 -4.23 -6.88
C GLU A 390 25.17 -4.75 -5.59
N VAL A 391 25.95 -4.88 -4.51
CA VAL A 391 25.40 -5.16 -3.17
C VAL A 391 24.43 -4.06 -2.75
N THR A 392 24.85 -2.79 -2.86
CA THR A 392 24.00 -1.65 -2.51
C THR A 392 22.75 -1.60 -3.37
N TYR A 393 22.91 -1.75 -4.69
CA TYR A 393 21.78 -1.77 -5.63
C TYR A 393 20.79 -2.89 -5.32
N LEU A 394 21.25 -4.13 -5.19
CA LEU A 394 20.38 -5.26 -4.86
C LEU A 394 19.73 -5.11 -3.48
N ARG A 395 20.42 -4.48 -2.51
CA ARG A 395 19.81 -4.19 -1.21
C ARG A 395 18.60 -3.28 -1.36
N TYR A 396 18.71 -2.19 -2.12
CA TYR A 396 17.58 -1.30 -2.41
C TYR A 396 16.44 -2.01 -3.13
N ILE A 397 16.76 -2.86 -4.10
CA ILE A 397 15.76 -3.63 -4.85
C ILE A 397 15.04 -4.63 -3.94
N MET A 398 15.79 -5.42 -3.18
CA MET A 398 15.22 -6.45 -2.29
C MET A 398 14.44 -5.86 -1.11
N ASP A 399 14.83 -4.68 -0.63
CA ASP A 399 14.07 -3.93 0.38
C ASP A 399 12.89 -3.16 -0.18
N SER A 400 12.80 -3.02 -1.51
CA SER A 400 11.61 -2.46 -2.13
C SER A 400 10.39 -3.29 -1.75
N HIS A 401 9.29 -2.61 -1.48
CA HIS A 401 8.06 -3.23 -1.03
C HIS A 401 7.38 -4.10 -2.09
N PHE A 402 7.73 -3.93 -3.37
CA PHE A 402 7.02 -4.59 -4.46
C PHE A 402 7.90 -5.00 -5.65
N ILE A 403 9.21 -4.74 -5.66
CA ILE A 403 10.08 -5.25 -6.72
C ILE A 403 10.48 -6.70 -6.38
N PRO A 404 10.03 -7.72 -7.12
CA PRO A 404 10.46 -9.08 -6.87
C PRO A 404 11.85 -9.31 -7.48
N VAL A 405 12.59 -10.23 -6.87
CA VAL A 405 13.85 -10.74 -7.41
C VAL A 405 13.76 -12.24 -7.55
N LYS A 406 14.33 -12.78 -8.62
CA LYS A 406 14.45 -14.22 -8.87
C LYS A 406 15.91 -14.57 -9.08
N GLY A 407 16.37 -15.67 -8.48
CA GLY A 407 17.69 -16.20 -8.76
C GLY A 407 17.58 -17.49 -9.57
N ILE A 408 18.47 -17.66 -10.54
CA ILE A 408 18.61 -18.90 -11.31
C ILE A 408 20.09 -19.28 -11.32
N THR A 409 20.42 -20.56 -11.09
CA THR A 409 21.81 -21.03 -11.17
C THR A 409 22.30 -21.06 -12.61
N GLU A 410 23.54 -20.61 -12.81
CA GLU A 410 24.21 -20.54 -14.10
C GLU A 410 25.64 -21.10 -13.96
N LYS A 411 26.14 -21.83 -14.96
CA LYS A 411 27.52 -22.33 -14.96
C LYS A 411 28.44 -21.27 -15.54
N GLY A 412 29.35 -20.79 -14.70
CA GLY A 412 30.45 -19.93 -15.12
C GLY A 412 31.73 -20.70 -15.42
N LYS A 413 32.74 -19.98 -15.94
CA LYS A 413 34.08 -20.52 -16.22
C LYS A 413 34.78 -21.12 -14.99
N LYS A 414 34.48 -20.61 -13.79
CA LYS A 414 35.11 -21.01 -12.50
C LYS A 414 34.08 -21.49 -11.47
N GLY A 415 33.13 -22.34 -11.89
CA GLY A 415 32.07 -22.89 -11.05
C GLY A 415 30.72 -22.22 -11.27
N TYR A 416 29.80 -22.36 -10.32
CA TYR A 416 28.43 -21.86 -10.45
C TYR A 416 28.28 -20.41 -9.99
N LYS A 417 27.40 -19.69 -10.67
CA LYS A 417 26.92 -18.34 -10.36
C LYS A 417 25.41 -18.35 -10.18
N ILE A 418 24.89 -17.24 -9.68
CA ILE A 418 23.45 -16.94 -9.70
C ILE A 418 23.22 -15.77 -10.64
N ASN A 419 22.41 -15.99 -11.67
CA ASN A 419 21.80 -14.88 -12.40
C ASN A 419 20.61 -14.37 -11.56
N VAL A 420 20.76 -13.16 -11.02
CA VAL A 420 19.71 -12.46 -10.28
C VAL A 420 18.94 -11.59 -11.26
N GLN A 421 17.67 -11.93 -11.45
CA GLN A 421 16.73 -11.22 -12.30
C GLN A 421 15.87 -10.27 -11.44
N ILE A 422 15.85 -9.01 -11.84
CA ILE A 422 14.99 -7.95 -11.30
C ILE A 422 13.85 -7.78 -12.29
N ALA A 423 12.61 -7.97 -11.83
CA ALA A 423 11.44 -8.07 -12.71
C ALA A 423 10.80 -6.73 -13.09
#